data_AF-A0A960ZX83-F1
#
_entry.id   AF-A0A960ZX83-F1
#
_cell.length_a   1.000
_cell.length_b   1.000
_cell.length_c   1.000
_cell.angle_alpha   90.00
_cell.angle_beta   90.00
_cell.angle_gamma   90.00
#
_symmetry.space_group_name_H-M   'P 1'
#
loop_
_entity.id
_entity.type
_entity.pdbx_description
1 polymer ?
#
loop_
_entity_poly.entity_id
_entity_poly.type
_entity_poly.pdbx_seq_one_letter_code
_entity_poly.pdbx_strand_id
1 'polypeptide(L)'
;FNFPLLPLVPKVSDFLEWLCTLPSSVEMANGKKRALIQVENFAYQFVKAPDKNRPREHYQVKVDLTFTAQESMHAREFHSALLEPNQFIDPRSEVKWSFSEGKYRTSFFLKDLTTYY
;
A
#
# COMPACT_ATOMS: atom_id res chain seq x y z
N PHE A 1 -30.72 -4.43 10.31
CA PHE A 1 -29.29 -4.10 10.29
C PHE A 1 -28.68 -4.70 9.04
N ASN A 2 -28.34 -3.87 8.06
CA ASN A 2 -27.70 -4.31 6.82
C ASN A 2 -26.23 -3.94 6.95
N PHE A 3 -25.31 -4.90 6.83
CA PHE A 3 -23.88 -4.60 6.79
C PHE A 3 -23.37 -4.94 5.38
N PRO A 4 -22.52 -4.09 4.79
CA PRO A 4 -22.09 -4.28 3.40
C PRO A 4 -21.26 -5.56 3.31
N LEU A 5 -21.75 -6.56 2.58
CA LEU A 5 -21.08 -7.85 2.39
C LEU A 5 -19.92 -7.77 1.38
N LEU A 6 -19.89 -6.70 0.58
CA LEU A 6 -18.90 -6.49 -0.46
C LEU A 6 -18.03 -5.29 -0.08
N PRO A 7 -16.75 -5.51 0.28
CA PRO A 7 -15.84 -4.42 0.57
C PRO A 7 -15.53 -3.65 -0.72
N LEU A 8 -15.57 -2.31 -0.64
CA LEU A 8 -14.99 -1.45 -1.66
C LEU A 8 -13.63 -0.97 -1.15
N VAL A 9 -12.59 -1.74 -1.47
CA VAL A 9 -11.20 -1.45 -1.13
C VAL A 9 -10.36 -1.42 -2.41
N PRO A 10 -9.25 -0.67 -2.45
CA PRO A 10 -8.38 -0.68 -3.62
C PRO A 10 -7.86 -2.09 -3.94
N LYS A 11 -7.96 -2.48 -5.21
CA LYS A 11 -7.49 -3.79 -5.66
C LYS A 11 -5.98 -3.86 -5.60
N VAL A 12 -5.45 -5.07 -5.40
CA VAL A 12 -4.01 -5.34 -5.47
C VAL A 12 -3.42 -4.88 -6.80
N SER A 13 -4.10 -5.19 -7.92
CA SER A 13 -3.65 -4.82 -9.27
C SER A 13 -3.47 -3.31 -9.42
N ASP A 14 -4.49 -2.56 -9.02
CA ASP A 14 -4.55 -1.11 -9.20
C ASP A 14 -3.50 -0.43 -8.31
N PHE A 15 -3.29 -0.98 -7.11
CA PHE A 15 -2.24 -0.53 -6.20
C PHE A 15 -0.84 -0.78 -6.78
N LEU A 16 -0.56 -1.99 -7.28
CA LEU A 16 0.73 -2.33 -7.88
C LEU A 16 0.99 -1.51 -9.15
N GLU A 17 -0.04 -1.28 -9.96
CA GLU A 17 0.06 -0.40 -11.13
C GLU A 17 0.45 1.02 -10.71
N TRP A 18 -0.20 1.57 -9.68
CA TRP A 18 0.16 2.88 -9.14
C TRP A 18 1.60 2.93 -8.66
N LEU A 19 2.09 1.92 -7.93
CA LEU A 19 3.51 1.86 -7.54
C LEU A 19 4.43 1.95 -8.76
N CYS A 20 4.09 1.29 -9.87
CA CYS A 20 4.86 1.35 -11.11
C CYS A 20 4.78 2.72 -11.84
N THR A 21 3.88 3.61 -11.44
CA THR A 21 3.82 5.00 -11.93
C THR A 21 4.68 5.96 -11.13
N LEU A 22 5.15 5.56 -9.94
CA LEU A 22 5.96 6.43 -9.10
C LEU A 22 7.36 6.64 -9.70
N PRO A 23 7.83 7.89 -9.83
CA PRO A 23 9.18 8.18 -10.31
C PRO A 23 10.27 7.52 -9.46
N SER A 24 10.01 7.33 -8.16
CA SER A 24 10.90 6.66 -7.21
C SER A 24 10.96 5.14 -7.37
N SER A 25 10.05 4.56 -8.17
CA SER A 25 9.97 3.11 -8.39
C SER A 25 10.48 2.69 -9.77
N VAL A 26 10.31 3.53 -10.79
CA VAL A 26 10.69 3.22 -12.17
C VAL A 26 11.29 4.45 -12.85
N GLU A 27 12.46 4.27 -13.45
CA GLU A 27 13.05 5.25 -14.38
C GLU A 27 12.89 4.79 -15.83
N MET A 28 12.77 5.74 -16.74
CA MET A 28 12.86 5.50 -18.18
C MET A 28 14.30 5.78 -18.64
N ALA A 29 15.05 4.74 -18.95
CA ALA A 29 16.41 4.84 -19.47
C ALA A 29 16.47 4.22 -20.87
N ASN A 30 16.86 5.00 -21.88
CA ASN A 30 17.01 4.54 -23.27
C ASN A 30 15.76 3.84 -23.84
N GLY A 31 14.57 4.37 -23.52
CA GLY A 31 13.29 3.80 -23.96
C GLY A 31 12.87 2.51 -23.22
N LYS A 32 13.64 2.06 -22.21
CA LYS A 32 13.30 0.93 -21.36
C LYS A 32 12.97 1.38 -19.95
N LYS A 33 11.95 0.76 -19.34
CA LYS A 33 11.65 0.89 -17.91
C LYS A 33 12.70 0.13 -17.11
N ARG A 34 13.33 0.79 -16.16
CA ARG A 34 14.22 0.18 -15.17
C ARG A 34 13.63 0.39 -13.78
N ALA A 35 13.55 -0.68 -13.00
CA ALA A 35 13.08 -0.61 -11.63
C ALA A 35 14.17 0.00 -10.74
N LEU A 36 13.80 1.04 -9.98
CA LEU A 36 14.66 1.70 -8.98
C LEU A 36 14.53 1.05 -7.60
N ILE A 37 13.38 0.39 -7.37
CA ILE A 37 13.11 -0.47 -6.23
C ILE A 37 12.79 -1.89 -6.70
N GLN A 38 13.21 -2.87 -5.93
CA GLN A 38 12.89 -4.27 -6.17
C GLN A 38 12.06 -4.80 -5.00
N VAL A 39 10.79 -5.07 -5.27
CA VAL A 39 9.88 -5.69 -4.30
C VAL A 39 10.29 -7.14 -4.08
N GLU A 40 10.56 -7.49 -2.83
CA GLU A 40 10.91 -8.86 -2.43
C GLU A 40 9.72 -9.59 -1.82
N ASN A 41 8.90 -8.89 -1.04
CA ASN A 41 7.69 -9.42 -0.45
C ASN A 41 6.57 -8.39 -0.52
N PHE A 42 5.40 -8.85 -0.92
CA PHE A 42 4.17 -8.06 -0.93
C PHE A 42 3.07 -8.91 -0.31
N ALA A 43 2.62 -8.52 0.89
CA ALA A 43 1.50 -9.15 1.56
C ALA A 43 0.33 -8.17 1.61
N TYR A 44 -0.81 -8.60 1.05
CA TYR A 44 -2.07 -7.87 1.08
C TYR A 44 -3.07 -8.70 1.87
N GLN A 45 -3.56 -8.17 2.99
CA GLN A 45 -4.31 -8.93 3.97
C GLN A 45 -5.56 -8.18 4.42
N PHE A 46 -6.71 -8.84 4.40
CA PHE A 46 -7.89 -8.40 5.14
C PHE A 46 -7.67 -8.69 6.63
N VAL A 47 -7.55 -7.65 7.45
CA VAL A 47 -7.32 -7.79 8.89
C VAL A 47 -8.57 -7.57 9.73
N LYS A 48 -9.55 -6.82 9.20
CA LYS A 48 -10.87 -6.65 9.81
C LYS A 48 -11.95 -6.62 8.75
N ALA A 49 -13.13 -7.12 9.12
CA ALA A 49 -14.34 -7.09 8.32
C ALA A 49 -15.55 -7.08 9.27
N PRO A 50 -16.65 -6.42 8.90
CA PRO A 50 -17.91 -6.57 9.62
C PRO A 50 -18.32 -8.04 9.69
N ASP A 51 -18.69 -8.50 10.89
CA ASP A 51 -19.20 -9.85 11.12
C ASP A 51 -20.52 -9.83 11.92
N LYS A 52 -21.12 -11.01 12.14
CA LYS A 52 -22.40 -11.13 12.86
C LYS A 52 -22.35 -10.58 14.30
N ASN A 53 -21.21 -10.67 14.95
CA ASN A 53 -20.98 -10.18 16.30
C ASN A 53 -20.53 -8.71 16.31
N ARG A 54 -19.98 -8.23 15.20
CA ARG A 54 -19.40 -6.88 15.04
C ARG A 54 -19.88 -6.22 13.74
N PRO A 55 -21.18 -5.95 13.59
CA PRO A 55 -21.74 -5.43 12.34
C PRO A 55 -21.34 -3.98 12.03
N ARG A 56 -20.75 -3.27 13.00
CA ARG A 56 -20.27 -1.88 12.87
C ARG A 56 -18.76 -1.78 12.61
N GLU A 57 -18.04 -2.89 12.55
CA GLU A 57 -16.62 -2.82 12.17
C GLU A 57 -16.49 -2.46 10.69
N HIS A 58 -15.50 -1.64 10.38
CA HIS A 58 -15.16 -1.29 9.01
C HIS A 58 -14.17 -2.31 8.44
N TYR A 59 -14.20 -2.50 7.13
CA TYR A 59 -13.18 -3.24 6.42
C TYR A 59 -11.82 -2.57 6.61
N GLN A 60 -10.83 -3.39 6.93
CA GLN A 60 -9.46 -2.91 7.06
C GLN A 60 -8.54 -3.87 6.31
N VAL A 61 -7.87 -3.33 5.30
CA VAL A 61 -6.89 -4.03 4.50
C VAL A 61 -5.51 -3.47 4.80
N LYS A 62 -4.59 -4.37 5.14
CA LYS A 62 -3.20 -4.04 5.44
C LYS A 62 -2.31 -4.47 4.27
N VAL A 63 -1.36 -3.61 3.92
CA VAL A 63 -0.26 -3.95 3.01
C VAL A 63 1.03 -3.94 3.80
N ASP A 64 1.75 -5.06 3.75
CA ASP A 64 3.12 -5.20 4.24
C ASP A 64 4.05 -5.43 3.03
N LEU A 65 4.98 -4.50 2.82
CA LEU A 65 5.91 -4.50 1.70
C LEU A 65 7.34 -4.57 2.20
N THR A 66 8.13 -5.49 1.65
CA THR A 66 9.58 -5.53 1.81
C THR A 66 10.23 -5.35 0.46
N PHE A 67 11.22 -4.47 0.37
CA PHE A 67 11.90 -4.15 -0.88
C PHE A 67 13.33 -3.69 -0.64
N THR A 68 14.12 -3.72 -1.71
CA THR A 68 15.45 -3.09 -1.78
C THR A 68 15.39 -1.94 -2.78
N ALA A 69 16.26 -0.96 -2.63
CA ALA A 69 16.37 0.16 -3.55
C ALA A 69 17.81 0.25 -4.06
N GLN A 70 17.97 0.61 -5.32
CA GLN A 70 19.30 0.79 -5.92
C GLN A 70 20.10 1.87 -5.17
N GLU A 71 19.41 2.94 -4.75
CA GLU A 71 19.98 4.03 -3.98
C GLU A 71 19.04 4.38 -2.81
N SER A 72 19.62 4.79 -1.68
CA SER A 72 18.84 5.17 -0.50
C SER A 72 17.89 6.36 -0.76
N MET A 73 18.20 7.19 -1.76
CA MET A 73 17.35 8.29 -2.18
C MET A 73 16.00 7.78 -2.70
N HIS A 74 16.00 6.77 -3.59
CA HIS A 74 14.77 6.20 -4.13
C HIS A 74 13.88 5.59 -3.04
N ALA A 75 14.47 4.95 -2.02
CA ALA A 75 13.71 4.46 -0.88
C ALA A 75 13.04 5.60 -0.08
N ARG A 76 13.74 6.73 0.12
CA ARG A 76 13.18 7.90 0.80
C ARG A 76 12.06 8.54 -0.01
N GLU A 77 12.24 8.70 -1.31
CA GLU A 77 11.21 9.24 -2.20
C GLU A 77 9.99 8.32 -2.28
N PHE A 78 10.22 7.01 -2.31
CA PHE A 78 9.15 6.02 -2.21
C PHE A 78 8.38 6.17 -0.90
N HIS A 79 9.07 6.30 0.23
CA HIS A 79 8.42 6.56 1.51
C HIS A 79 7.58 7.84 1.49
N SER A 80 8.13 8.94 0.95
CA SER A 80 7.41 10.21 0.81
C SER A 80 6.14 10.05 -0.02
N ALA A 81 6.20 9.33 -1.15
CA ALA A 81 5.03 9.07 -1.99
C ALA A 81 3.93 8.26 -1.28
N LEU A 82 4.30 7.38 -0.33
CA LEU A 82 3.32 6.67 0.50
C LEU A 82 2.64 7.58 1.53
N LEU A 83 3.32 8.63 1.99
CA LEU A 83 2.81 9.60 2.97
C LEU A 83 1.98 10.71 2.31
N GLU A 84 2.24 11.01 1.05
CA GLU A 84 1.48 12.02 0.30
C GLU A 84 0.01 11.60 0.12
N PRO A 85 -0.94 12.55 0.19
CA PRO A 85 -2.35 12.26 -0.05
C PRO A 85 -2.59 11.58 -1.41
N ASN A 86 -3.06 10.33 -1.37
CA ASN A 86 -3.34 9.53 -2.57
C ASN A 86 -4.66 8.76 -2.43
N GLN A 87 -5.10 8.08 -3.49
CA GLN A 87 -6.38 7.36 -3.51
C GLN A 87 -6.34 5.97 -2.85
N PHE A 88 -5.17 5.46 -2.49
CA PHE A 88 -4.98 4.09 -2.05
C PHE A 88 -4.79 3.96 -0.54
N ILE A 89 -3.94 4.79 0.05
CA ILE A 89 -3.47 4.67 1.44
C ILE A 89 -4.39 5.48 2.36
N ASP A 90 -4.80 4.89 3.48
CA ASP A 90 -5.62 5.59 4.48
C ASP A 90 -4.80 6.66 5.21
N PRO A 91 -5.09 7.96 5.03
CA PRO A 91 -4.29 9.04 5.61
C PRO A 91 -4.47 9.15 7.14
N ARG A 92 -5.48 8.48 7.70
CA ARG A 92 -5.70 8.44 9.16
C ARG A 92 -4.86 7.39 9.85
N SER A 93 -4.32 6.44 9.07
CA SER A 93 -3.53 5.33 9.55
C SER A 93 -2.04 5.63 9.42
N GLU A 94 -1.25 5.18 10.39
CA GLU A 94 0.20 5.32 10.34
C GLU A 94 0.82 4.46 9.22
N VAL A 95 1.75 5.04 8.46
CA VAL A 95 2.66 4.31 7.58
C VAL A 95 3.90 3.93 8.39
N LYS A 96 4.00 2.67 8.80
CA LYS A 96 5.18 2.17 9.51
C LYS A 96 6.33 1.99 8.54
N TRP A 97 7.51 2.46 8.91
CA TRP A 97 8.71 2.37 8.08
C TRP A 97 9.90 1.86 8.90
N SER A 98 10.67 0.94 8.34
CA SER A 98 11.91 0.46 8.95
C SER A 98 12.92 0.02 7.90
N PHE A 99 14.19 0.01 8.28
CA PHE A 99 15.29 -0.51 7.48
C PHE A 99 16.13 -1.45 8.35
N SER A 100 16.33 -2.68 7.91
CA SER A 100 17.16 -3.67 8.60
C SER A 100 17.77 -4.63 7.59
N GLU A 101 19.01 -5.07 7.81
CA GLU A 101 19.66 -6.10 6.99
C GLU A 101 19.67 -5.79 5.48
N GLY A 102 19.83 -4.51 5.13
CA GLY A 102 19.85 -4.07 3.72
C GLY A 102 18.48 -3.98 3.06
N LYS A 103 17.38 -4.20 3.81
CA LYS A 103 16.01 -4.22 3.28
C LYS A 103 15.14 -3.16 3.94
N TYR A 104 14.32 -2.50 3.13
CA TYR A 104 13.27 -1.60 3.60
C TYR A 104 11.99 -2.38 3.82
N ARG A 105 11.30 -2.08 4.91
CA ARG A 105 9.98 -2.64 5.24
C ARG A 105 9.02 -1.51 5.53
N THR A 106 7.88 -1.55 4.87
CA THR A 106 6.78 -0.60 5.11
C THR A 106 5.46 -1.33 5.32
N SER A 107 4.63 -0.79 6.19
CA SER A 107 3.35 -1.37 6.60
C SER A 107 2.32 -0.27 6.76
N PHE A 108 1.22 -0.34 6.01
CA PHE A 108 0.16 0.67 6.04
C PHE A 108 -1.20 0.04 5.75
N PHE A 109 -2.26 0.83 5.98
CA PHE A 109 -3.63 0.43 5.68
C PHE A 109 -4.13 1.11 4.41
N LEU A 110 -4.93 0.39 3.64
CA LEU A 110 -5.62 0.95 2.47
C LEU A 110 -6.91 1.64 2.88
N LYS A 111 -7.34 2.59 2.05
CA LYS A 111 -8.63 3.27 2.22
C LYS A 111 -9.77 2.26 2.11
N ASP A 112 -10.68 2.35 3.07
CA ASP A 112 -11.98 1.74 2.98
C ASP A 112 -12.93 2.73 2.31
N LEU A 113 -13.38 2.39 1.10
CA LEU A 113 -14.31 3.18 0.30
C LEU A 113 -15.74 2.63 0.41
N THR A 114 -15.96 1.62 1.27
CA THR A 114 -17.26 1.01 1.47
C THR A 114 -18.23 2.02 2.10
N THR A 115 -19.44 2.11 1.56
CA THR A 115 -20.51 2.92 2.17
C THR A 115 -21.21 2.11 3.24
N TYR A 116 -21.22 2.63 4.47
CA TYR A 116 -21.94 2.06 5.61
C TYR A 116 -23.22 2.88 5.82
N TYR A 117 -24.37 2.21 5.88
CA TYR A 117 -25.69 2.80 6.11
C TYR A 117 -26.25 2.40 7.47
#